data_AF-A0A2W5ECE4-F1
#
_entry.id   AF-A0A2W5ECE4-F1
#
_cell.length_a   1.000
_cell.length_b   1.000
_cell.length_c   1.000
_cell.angle_alpha   90.00
_cell.angle_beta   90.00
_cell.angle_gamma   90.00
#
_symmetry.space_group_name_H-M   'P 1'
#
loop_
_entity.id
_entity.type
_entity.pdbx_description
1 polymer ?
#
loop_
_entity_poly.entity_id
_entity_poly.type
_entity_poly.pdbx_seq_one_letter_code
_entity_poly.pdbx_strand_id
1 'polypeptide(L)'
;MKKILNILFLVVCLVSCKKFIDINSDPDTTQNPSNSSVLPAVLASIPTNMQSDGLLYVAKYTQNWLTGSSANANVWDQQGYSWSGAVAGGAWTMTYVSFGKNLSYLMENAVKTNQPEFLGVALALRAYSFQHTTDYNSDIIFHDAFKDSLFSFKYEGQDTRYKGVDSICREALTYLNQAI
;
A
#
# COMPACT_ATOMS: atom_id res chain seq x y z
N MET A 1 -65.99 -2.78 3.16
CA MET A 1 -65.04 -3.60 3.96
C MET A 1 -64.09 -4.41 3.08
N LYS A 2 -64.56 -5.33 2.21
CA LYS A 2 -63.68 -6.14 1.32
C LYS A 2 -62.73 -5.32 0.42
N LYS A 3 -63.18 -4.18 -0.12
CA LYS A 3 -62.35 -3.30 -0.98
C LYS A 3 -61.20 -2.62 -0.20
N ILE A 4 -61.40 -2.31 1.08
CA ILE A 4 -60.39 -1.69 1.95
C ILE A 4 -59.32 -2.74 2.31
N LEU A 5 -59.74 -3.98 2.56
CA LEU A 5 -58.84 -5.10 2.86
C LEU A 5 -57.91 -5.42 1.66
N ASN A 6 -58.43 -5.37 0.43
CA ASN A 6 -57.62 -5.60 -0.78
C ASN A 6 -56.58 -4.49 -1.03
N ILE A 7 -56.92 -3.24 -0.72
CA ILE A 7 -55.98 -2.11 -0.83
C ILE A 7 -54.88 -2.24 0.24
N LEU A 8 -55.23 -2.63 1.47
CA LEU A 8 -54.26 -2.82 2.54
C LEU A 8 -53.26 -3.95 2.23
N PHE A 9 -53.74 -5.05 1.63
CA PHE A 9 -52.88 -6.16 1.20
C PHE A 9 -51.87 -5.73 0.11
N LEU A 10 -52.30 -4.90 -0.84
CA LEU A 10 -51.43 -4.40 -1.92
C LEU A 10 -50.32 -3.45 -1.39
N VAL A 11 -50.62 -2.65 -0.36
CA VAL A 11 -49.64 -1.76 0.29
C VAL A 11 -48.57 -2.55 1.06
N VAL A 12 -48.94 -3.68 1.68
CA VAL A 12 -47.98 -4.57 2.36
C VAL A 12 -47.06 -5.28 1.36
N CYS A 13 -47.49 -5.52 0.12
CA CYS A 13 -46.61 -6.07 -0.92
C CYS A 13 -45.57 -5.05 -1.45
N LEU A 14 -45.74 -3.75 -1.20
CA LEU A 14 -44.82 -2.70 -1.66
C LEU A 14 -43.69 -2.39 -0.66
N VAL A 15 -43.77 -2.86 0.59
CA VAL A 15 -42.66 -2.81 1.54
C VAL A 15 -41.64 -3.91 1.22
N SER A 16 -40.81 -3.64 0.21
CA SER A 16 -39.63 -4.44 -0.11
C SER A 16 -38.61 -4.35 1.04
N CYS A 17 -38.20 -5.49 1.59
CA CYS A 17 -37.14 -5.63 2.58
C CYS A 17 -35.74 -5.34 2.00
N LYS A 18 -35.51 -4.18 1.37
CA LYS A 18 -34.20 -3.81 0.81
C LYS A 18 -33.08 -3.91 1.85
N LYS A 19 -33.36 -3.60 3.12
CA LYS A 19 -32.38 -3.67 4.22
C LYS A 19 -32.01 -5.09 4.68
N PHE A 20 -32.86 -6.11 4.47
CA PHE A 20 -32.55 -7.47 4.92
C PHE A 20 -31.62 -8.22 3.94
N ILE A 21 -31.60 -7.79 2.68
CA ILE A 21 -30.75 -8.40 1.63
C ILE A 21 -29.37 -7.73 1.57
N ASP A 22 -29.22 -6.55 2.18
CA ASP A 22 -27.96 -5.81 2.28
C ASP A 22 -27.12 -6.29 3.49
N ILE A 23 -26.88 -7.60 3.57
CA ILE A 23 -26.03 -8.26 4.57
C ILE A 23 -24.62 -8.54 4.06
N ASN A 24 -24.26 -8.00 2.89
CA ASN A 24 -22.97 -8.25 2.24
C ASN A 24 -21.84 -7.39 2.85
N SER A 25 -21.88 -7.20 4.17
CA SER A 25 -20.76 -6.68 4.95
C SER A 25 -20.11 -7.87 5.64
N ASP A 26 -18.81 -8.05 5.44
CA ASP A 26 -18.05 -9.05 6.17
C ASP A 26 -18.04 -8.69 7.67
N PRO A 27 -18.68 -9.51 8.55
CA PRO A 27 -18.72 -9.24 9.97
C PRO A 27 -17.38 -9.48 10.66
N ASP A 28 -16.48 -10.24 10.04
CA ASP A 28 -15.18 -10.62 10.62
C ASP A 28 -14.12 -9.54 10.36
N THR A 29 -14.29 -8.73 9.32
CA THR A 29 -13.37 -7.64 8.97
C THR A 29 -13.89 -6.28 9.43
N THR A 30 -13.05 -5.52 10.14
CA THR A 30 -13.37 -4.13 10.50
C THR A 30 -13.44 -3.28 9.22
N GLN A 31 -14.62 -2.73 8.93
CA GLN A 31 -14.86 -2.00 7.69
C GLN A 31 -14.23 -0.58 7.68
N ASN A 32 -14.10 0.05 8.85
CA ASN A 32 -13.53 1.38 9.01
C ASN A 32 -12.55 1.42 10.19
N PRO A 33 -11.37 0.78 10.07
CA PRO A 33 -10.39 0.76 11.15
C PRO A 33 -9.81 2.15 11.45
N SER A 34 -9.46 2.42 12.71
CA SER A 34 -8.78 3.69 13.05
C SER A 34 -7.39 3.74 12.41
N ASN A 35 -6.89 4.95 12.14
CA ASN A 35 -5.52 5.14 11.62
C ASN A 35 -4.46 4.52 12.55
N SER A 36 -4.66 4.63 13.86
CA SER A 36 -3.81 4.01 14.89
C SER A 36 -3.76 2.49 14.82
N SER A 37 -4.79 1.83 14.28
CA SER A 37 -4.82 0.38 14.10
C SER A 37 -4.18 -0.06 12.79
N VAL A 38 -4.24 0.76 11.74
CA VAL A 38 -3.69 0.43 10.42
C VAL A 38 -2.18 0.67 10.36
N LEU A 39 -1.71 1.78 10.94
CA LEU A 39 -0.30 2.19 10.85
C LEU A 39 0.70 1.13 11.34
N PRO A 40 0.48 0.40 12.46
CA PRO A 40 1.41 -0.63 12.92
C PRO A 40 1.64 -1.75 11.89
N ALA A 41 0.60 -2.18 11.18
CA ALA A 41 0.71 -3.21 10.15
C ALA A 41 1.53 -2.73 8.94
N VAL A 42 1.33 -1.46 8.54
CA VAL A 42 2.14 -0.82 7.49
C VAL A 42 3.61 -0.79 7.91
N LEU A 43 3.92 -0.33 9.13
CA LEU A 43 5.29 -0.26 9.64
C LEU A 43 5.95 -1.64 9.74
N ALA A 44 5.21 -2.66 10.18
CA ALA A 44 5.71 -4.04 10.28
C ALA A 44 6.09 -4.65 8.92
N SER A 45 5.52 -4.15 7.81
CA SER A 45 5.86 -4.62 6.48
C SER A 45 7.24 -4.14 5.99
N ILE A 46 7.77 -3.06 6.55
CA ILE A 46 9.07 -2.48 6.16
C ILE A 46 10.21 -3.49 6.36
N PRO A 47 10.49 -3.99 7.57
CA PRO A 47 11.63 -4.89 7.78
C PRO A 47 11.50 -6.19 6.99
N THR A 48 10.29 -6.69 6.79
CA THR A 48 10.07 -7.94 6.03
C THR A 48 10.47 -7.76 4.56
N ASN A 49 9.97 -6.71 3.92
CA ASN A 49 10.25 -6.43 2.50
C ASN A 49 11.70 -5.95 2.28
N MET A 50 12.26 -5.18 3.21
CA MET A 50 13.64 -4.71 3.10
C MET A 50 14.66 -5.83 3.32
N GLN A 51 14.43 -6.72 4.28
CA GLN A 51 15.36 -7.81 4.54
C GLN A 51 15.36 -8.85 3.43
N SER A 52 14.19 -9.11 2.81
CA SER A 52 14.13 -10.03 1.67
C SER A 52 15.04 -9.58 0.54
N ASP A 53 15.06 -8.29 0.23
CA ASP A 53 15.86 -7.77 -0.88
C ASP A 53 17.31 -7.45 -0.46
N GLY A 54 17.41 -6.74 0.66
CA GLY A 54 18.66 -6.24 1.21
C GLY A 54 19.59 -7.36 1.65
N LEU A 55 19.12 -8.33 2.44
CA LEU A 55 19.99 -9.37 3.00
C LEU A 55 20.25 -10.50 1.99
N LEU A 56 19.24 -10.91 1.22
CA LEU A 56 19.39 -12.07 0.33
C LEU A 56 20.13 -11.75 -0.97
N TYR A 57 20.10 -10.49 -1.43
CA TYR A 57 20.66 -10.08 -2.73
C TYR A 57 21.61 -8.88 -2.63
N VAL A 58 21.16 -7.70 -2.19
CA VAL A 58 21.98 -6.48 -2.26
C VAL A 58 23.20 -6.50 -1.34
N ALA A 59 23.10 -7.12 -0.17
CA ALA A 59 24.21 -7.30 0.75
C ALA A 59 25.36 -8.12 0.14
N LYS A 60 25.05 -9.00 -0.83
CA LYS A 60 26.04 -9.80 -1.55
C LYS A 60 26.70 -9.00 -2.66
N TYR A 61 25.93 -8.22 -3.41
CA TYR A 61 26.47 -7.31 -4.42
C TYR A 61 27.38 -6.23 -3.81
N THR A 62 27.02 -5.74 -2.62
CA THR A 62 27.85 -4.80 -1.85
C THR A 62 28.92 -5.47 -1.01
N GLN A 63 29.03 -6.81 -1.06
CA GLN A 63 30.03 -7.63 -0.36
C GLN A 63 30.03 -7.48 1.17
N ASN A 64 28.94 -6.98 1.76
CA ASN A 64 28.79 -6.88 3.21
C ASN A 64 28.52 -8.26 3.86
N TRP A 65 27.87 -9.16 3.11
CA TRP A 65 27.49 -10.50 3.56
C TRP A 65 27.85 -11.53 2.49
N LEU A 66 28.36 -12.67 2.91
CA LEU A 66 28.70 -13.79 2.04
C LEU A 66 28.16 -15.07 2.67
N THR A 67 27.46 -15.87 1.86
CA THR A 67 27.09 -17.25 2.23
C THR A 67 28.13 -18.29 1.76
N GLY A 68 29.24 -17.85 1.16
CA GLY A 68 30.26 -18.69 0.50
C GLY A 68 31.01 -19.70 1.37
N SER A 69 30.94 -19.60 2.70
CA SER A 69 31.48 -20.63 3.62
C SER A 69 30.52 -21.82 3.82
N SER A 70 29.30 -21.74 3.31
CA SER A 70 28.30 -22.81 3.31
C SER A 70 28.47 -23.66 2.04
N ALA A 71 28.29 -24.98 2.13
CA ALA A 71 28.49 -25.92 1.02
C ALA A 71 27.61 -25.67 -0.25
N ASN A 72 26.69 -24.71 -0.22
CA ASN A 72 25.87 -24.30 -1.35
C ASN A 72 26.38 -22.97 -1.90
N ALA A 73 27.19 -23.04 -2.96
CA ALA A 73 27.62 -21.86 -3.72
C ALA A 73 26.40 -21.05 -4.16
N ASN A 74 26.17 -19.91 -3.51
CA ASN A 74 25.06 -19.04 -3.81
C ASN A 74 25.44 -18.15 -5.00
N VAL A 75 24.70 -18.22 -6.12
CA VAL A 75 25.00 -17.47 -7.35
C VAL A 75 25.15 -15.96 -7.11
N TRP A 76 24.42 -15.42 -6.14
CA TRP A 76 24.47 -13.99 -5.78
C TRP A 76 25.78 -13.62 -5.05
N ASP A 77 26.41 -14.56 -4.32
CA ASP A 77 27.74 -14.32 -3.70
C ASP A 77 28.84 -14.19 -4.76
N GLN A 78 28.67 -14.86 -5.90
CA GLN A 78 29.56 -14.79 -7.05
C GLN A 78 29.27 -13.60 -7.96
N GLN A 79 28.52 -12.61 -7.49
CA GLN A 79 28.05 -11.46 -8.27
C GLN A 79 27.22 -11.88 -9.51
N GLY A 80 26.65 -13.09 -9.50
CA GLY A 80 25.75 -13.57 -10.54
C GLY A 80 24.29 -13.20 -10.25
N TYR A 81 23.37 -13.73 -11.06
CA TYR A 81 21.93 -13.59 -10.85
C TYR A 81 21.19 -14.86 -11.28
N SER A 82 19.97 -15.05 -10.78
CA SER A 82 19.05 -16.10 -11.23
C SER A 82 17.72 -15.50 -11.68
N TRP A 83 17.28 -15.87 -12.87
CA TRP A 83 15.98 -15.46 -13.39
C TRP A 83 14.88 -16.35 -12.81
N SER A 84 14.38 -15.95 -11.65
CA SER A 84 13.23 -16.56 -10.97
C SER A 84 12.27 -15.43 -10.62
N GLY A 85 10.99 -15.59 -10.94
CA GLY A 85 10.00 -14.50 -10.91
C GLY A 85 9.70 -13.89 -9.54
N ALA A 86 10.25 -14.43 -8.45
CA ALA A 86 10.02 -13.96 -7.08
C ALA A 86 11.29 -13.41 -6.38
N VAL A 87 12.39 -13.25 -7.12
CA VAL A 87 13.66 -12.76 -6.56
C VAL A 87 13.65 -11.23 -6.52
N ALA A 88 14.12 -10.65 -5.42
CA ALA A 88 14.30 -9.21 -5.24
C ALA A 88 13.02 -8.36 -5.48
N GLY A 89 11.86 -8.92 -5.08
CA GLY A 89 10.55 -8.29 -5.24
C GLY A 89 10.01 -7.57 -4.00
N GLY A 90 10.77 -7.52 -2.91
CA GLY A 90 10.36 -6.92 -1.64
C GLY A 90 10.07 -5.43 -1.76
N ALA A 91 10.95 -4.65 -2.39
CA ALA A 91 10.76 -3.22 -2.62
C ALA A 91 9.49 -2.95 -3.45
N TRP A 92 9.22 -3.78 -4.46
CA TRP A 92 8.00 -3.69 -5.28
C TRP A 92 6.75 -4.01 -4.45
N THR A 93 6.80 -5.11 -3.70
CA THR A 93 5.71 -5.56 -2.83
C THR A 93 5.40 -4.51 -1.75
N MET A 94 6.43 -3.93 -1.14
CA MET A 94 6.27 -2.85 -0.17
C MET A 94 5.50 -1.68 -0.79
N THR A 95 5.97 -1.14 -1.92
CA THR A 95 5.38 0.06 -2.53
C THR A 95 3.95 -0.16 -3.02
N TYR A 96 3.69 -1.24 -3.75
CA TYR A 96 2.40 -1.42 -4.42
C TYR A 96 1.37 -2.24 -3.65
N VAL A 97 1.82 -3.14 -2.76
CA VAL A 97 0.95 -4.08 -2.05
C VAL A 97 0.84 -3.68 -0.58
N SER A 98 1.95 -3.69 0.16
CA SER A 98 1.92 -3.47 1.61
C SER A 98 1.58 -2.02 1.97
N PHE A 99 2.17 -1.06 1.27
CA PHE A 99 1.91 0.36 1.48
C PHE A 99 0.74 0.83 0.64
N GLY A 100 0.75 0.54 -0.66
CA GLY A 100 -0.15 1.09 -1.68
C GLY A 100 -1.49 1.68 -1.21
N LYS A 101 -2.54 0.85 -1.21
CA LYS A 101 -3.87 1.28 -0.76
C LYS A 101 -3.98 1.51 0.75
N ASN A 102 -3.14 0.88 1.57
CA ASN A 102 -3.15 1.08 3.02
C ASN A 102 -2.76 2.53 3.40
N LEU A 103 -1.75 3.09 2.72
CA LEU A 103 -1.38 4.49 2.87
C LEU A 103 -2.43 5.43 2.27
N SER A 104 -3.03 5.08 1.10
CA SER A 104 -4.15 5.87 0.56
C SER A 104 -5.30 5.96 1.56
N TYR A 105 -5.66 4.82 2.18
CA TYR A 105 -6.66 4.76 3.23
C TYR A 105 -6.30 5.64 4.42
N LEU A 106 -5.07 5.52 4.95
CA LEU A 106 -4.60 6.34 6.07
C LEU A 106 -4.69 7.84 5.75
N MET A 107 -4.27 8.26 4.56
CA MET A 107 -4.32 9.66 4.13
C MET A 107 -5.76 10.17 4.03
N GLU A 108 -6.65 9.43 3.36
CA GLU A 108 -8.06 9.79 3.23
C GLU A 108 -8.77 9.86 4.57
N ASN A 109 -8.54 8.88 5.43
CA ASN A 109 -9.16 8.81 6.74
C ASN A 109 -8.59 9.89 7.68
N ALA A 110 -7.29 10.18 7.61
CA ALA A 110 -6.66 11.29 8.34
C ALA A 110 -7.25 12.65 7.99
N VAL A 111 -7.52 12.92 6.70
CA VAL A 111 -8.23 14.13 6.26
C VAL A 111 -9.65 14.17 6.84
N LYS A 112 -10.40 13.06 6.75
CA LYS A 112 -11.78 12.97 7.26
C LYS A 112 -11.87 13.16 8.79
N THR A 113 -10.88 12.67 9.52
CA THR A 113 -10.86 12.67 10.99
C THR A 113 -10.03 13.80 11.59
N ASN A 114 -9.50 14.70 10.75
CA ASN A 114 -8.65 15.83 11.14
C ASN A 114 -7.43 15.42 11.97
N GLN A 115 -6.68 14.44 11.45
CA GLN A 115 -5.48 13.87 12.06
C GLN A 115 -4.23 14.16 11.21
N PRO A 116 -3.70 15.40 11.23
CA PRO A 116 -2.58 15.81 10.38
C PRO A 116 -1.31 15.00 10.63
N GLU A 117 -1.10 14.48 11.84
CA GLU A 117 0.02 13.62 12.19
C GLU A 117 0.05 12.33 11.37
N PHE A 118 -1.11 11.67 11.21
CA PHE A 118 -1.21 10.44 10.42
C PHE A 118 -1.08 10.71 8.93
N LEU A 119 -1.59 11.85 8.46
CA LEU A 119 -1.42 12.28 7.07
C LEU A 119 0.06 12.53 6.74
N GLY A 120 0.76 13.26 7.60
CA GLY A 120 2.19 13.52 7.46
C GLY A 120 3.03 12.23 7.47
N VAL A 121 2.75 11.31 8.39
CA VAL A 121 3.43 9.99 8.45
C VAL A 121 3.14 9.18 7.18
N ALA A 122 1.89 9.11 6.71
CA ALA A 122 1.55 8.34 5.52
C ALA A 122 2.21 8.90 4.26
N LEU A 123 2.31 10.22 4.11
CA LEU A 123 3.05 10.87 3.03
C LEU A 123 4.54 10.54 3.09
N ALA A 124 5.16 10.62 4.28
CA ALA A 124 6.58 10.29 4.46
C ALA A 124 6.87 8.82 4.09
N LEU A 125 6.02 7.88 4.51
CA LEU A 125 6.14 6.47 4.16
C LEU A 125 5.95 6.23 2.65
N ARG A 126 5.04 6.96 2.00
CA ARG A 126 4.84 6.88 0.55
C ARG A 126 6.08 7.39 -0.21
N ALA A 127 6.64 8.52 0.22
CA ALA A 127 7.88 9.04 -0.37
C ALA A 127 9.03 8.04 -0.20
N TYR A 128 9.20 7.50 1.00
CA TYR A 128 10.20 6.49 1.32
C TYR A 128 10.10 5.26 0.40
N SER A 129 8.89 4.72 0.22
CA SER A 129 8.71 3.51 -0.59
C SER A 129 9.00 3.77 -2.07
N PHE A 130 8.51 4.88 -2.63
CA PHE A 130 8.81 5.23 -4.03
C PHE A 130 10.28 5.53 -4.28
N GLN A 131 10.98 6.16 -3.33
CA GLN A 131 12.41 6.36 -3.41
C GLN A 131 13.13 5.00 -3.42
N HIS A 132 12.85 4.16 -2.43
CA HIS A 132 13.52 2.87 -2.31
C HIS A 132 13.29 1.98 -3.54
N THR A 133 12.06 1.89 -4.05
CA THR A 133 11.78 1.08 -5.25
C THR A 133 12.39 1.68 -6.51
N THR A 134 12.47 3.01 -6.64
CA THR A 134 13.14 3.61 -7.80
C THR A 134 14.64 3.35 -7.80
N ASP A 135 15.26 3.26 -6.63
CA ASP A 135 16.69 2.99 -6.50
C ASP A 135 17.02 1.55 -6.94
N TYR A 136 16.08 0.62 -6.72
CA TYR A 136 16.21 -0.78 -7.14
C TYR A 136 15.85 -1.02 -8.61
N ASN A 137 14.78 -0.38 -9.10
CA ASN A 137 14.16 -0.73 -10.38
C ASN A 137 14.29 0.35 -11.46
N SER A 138 14.90 1.50 -11.15
CA SER A 138 14.88 2.71 -12.00
C SER A 138 13.44 3.15 -12.27
N ASP A 139 12.92 2.81 -13.44
CA ASP A 139 11.63 3.27 -13.94
C ASP A 139 10.54 2.37 -13.37
N ILE A 140 9.58 2.94 -12.64
CA ILE A 140 8.37 2.21 -12.19
C ILE A 140 7.18 3.18 -12.25
N ILE A 141 5.99 2.68 -11.95
CA ILE A 141 4.74 3.44 -11.93
C ILE A 141 4.75 4.49 -10.81
N PHE A 142 4.37 5.73 -11.11
CA PHE A 142 4.29 6.78 -10.08
C PHE A 142 2.95 7.50 -10.12
N HIS A 143 2.70 8.34 -11.12
CA HIS A 143 1.47 9.15 -11.15
C HIS A 143 0.21 8.31 -11.40
N ASP A 144 0.33 7.16 -12.05
CA ASP A 144 -0.79 6.24 -12.28
C ASP A 144 -1.01 5.24 -11.15
N ALA A 145 -0.13 5.24 -10.14
CA ALA A 145 -0.24 4.31 -9.03
C ALA A 145 -1.57 4.51 -8.27
N PHE A 146 -2.19 3.40 -7.88
CA PHE A 146 -3.40 3.34 -7.06
C PHE A 146 -4.66 3.96 -7.67
N LYS A 147 -4.66 4.24 -8.98
CA LYS A 147 -5.88 4.63 -9.72
C LYS A 147 -6.70 3.40 -10.07
N ASP A 148 -7.85 3.24 -9.42
CA ASP A 148 -8.74 2.08 -9.60
C ASP A 148 -9.36 1.96 -11.00
N SER A 149 -9.38 3.05 -11.77
CA SER A 149 -9.92 3.09 -13.13
C SER A 149 -8.94 2.60 -14.20
N LEU A 150 -7.69 2.29 -13.84
CA LEU A 150 -6.65 1.93 -14.80
C LEU A 150 -6.31 0.44 -14.73
N PHE A 151 -6.17 -0.17 -15.91
CA PHE A 151 -5.70 -1.55 -16.09
C PHE A 151 -4.35 -1.63 -16.81
N SER A 152 -3.83 -0.49 -17.24
CA SER A 152 -2.51 -0.32 -17.82
C SER A 152 -1.88 0.91 -17.20
N PHE A 153 -0.61 0.82 -16.83
CA PHE A 153 0.07 1.83 -16.04
C PHE A 153 1.31 2.32 -16.78
N LYS A 154 1.50 3.64 -16.79
CA LYS A 154 2.70 4.23 -17.37
C LYS A 154 3.87 4.12 -16.39
N TYR A 155 5.00 3.61 -16.89
CA TYR A 155 6.27 3.64 -16.18
C TYR A 155 6.93 5.00 -16.44
N GLU A 156 7.50 5.58 -15.39
CA GLU A 156 8.09 6.91 -15.45
C GLU A 156 9.55 6.84 -15.01
N GLY A 157 10.36 7.69 -15.63
CA GLY A 157 11.79 7.77 -15.39
C GLY A 157 12.13 8.12 -13.94
N GLN A 158 13.26 7.60 -13.48
CA GLN A 158 13.77 7.84 -12.13
C GLN A 158 13.89 9.34 -11.78
N ASP A 159 14.24 10.20 -12.73
CA ASP A 159 14.39 11.65 -12.54
C ASP A 159 13.07 12.36 -12.17
N THR A 160 11.99 12.01 -12.87
CA THR A 160 10.63 12.50 -12.61
C THR A 160 10.18 12.06 -11.23
N ARG A 161 10.55 10.84 -10.86
CA ARG A 161 10.23 10.22 -9.59
C ARG A 161 10.94 10.82 -8.40
N TYR A 162 12.23 11.11 -8.52
CA TYR A 162 12.95 11.83 -7.47
C TYR A 162 12.36 13.21 -7.19
N LYS A 163 11.92 13.93 -8.24
CA LYS A 163 11.21 15.22 -8.08
C LYS A 163 9.86 15.03 -7.36
N GLY A 164 9.12 13.99 -7.72
CA GLY A 164 7.86 13.62 -7.06
C GLY A 164 8.05 13.26 -5.59
N VAL A 165 9.08 12.46 -5.27
CA VAL A 165 9.46 12.11 -3.89
C VAL A 165 9.79 13.37 -3.09
N ASP A 166 10.61 14.29 -3.62
CA ASP A 166 10.91 15.57 -2.94
C ASP A 166 9.63 16.38 -2.65
N SER A 167 8.71 16.45 -3.62
CA SER A 167 7.42 17.12 -3.43
C SER A 167 6.59 16.49 -2.30
N ILE A 168 6.48 15.15 -2.29
CA ILE A 168 5.74 14.42 -1.24
C ILE A 168 6.40 14.62 0.13
N CYS A 169 7.73 14.61 0.21
CA CYS A 169 8.46 14.89 1.45
C CYS A 169 8.16 16.28 2.00
N ARG A 170 8.11 17.31 1.14
CA ARG A 170 7.75 18.69 1.55
C ARG A 170 6.32 18.79 2.06
N GLU A 171 5.40 18.07 1.42
CA GLU A 171 4.01 17.98 1.88
C GLU A 171 3.92 17.27 3.23
N ALA A 172 4.63 16.16 3.41
CA ALA A 172 4.72 15.43 4.67
C ALA A 172 5.21 16.35 5.81
N LEU A 173 6.28 17.11 5.57
CA LEU A 173 6.81 18.09 6.54
C LEU A 173 5.78 19.16 6.90
N THR A 174 4.98 19.61 5.94
CA THR A 174 3.93 20.62 6.18
C THR A 174 2.89 20.11 7.17
N TYR A 175 2.41 18.86 7.00
CA TYR A 175 1.44 18.27 7.92
C TYR A 175 2.03 17.86 9.26
N LEU A 176 3.26 17.35 9.28
CA LEU A 176 3.95 17.04 10.54
C LEU A 176 4.20 18.29 11.39
N ASN A 177 4.50 19.43 10.77
CA ASN A 177 4.64 20.70 11.48
C ASN A 177 3.31 21.24 12.03
N GLN A 178 2.17 20.87 11.45
CA GLN A 178 0.85 21.25 11.98
C GLN A 178 0.43 20.42 13.20
N ALA A 179 1.02 19.24 13.36
CA ALA A 179 0.70 18.31 14.44
C ALA A 179 1.45 18.59 15.75
N ILE A 180 2.38 19.55 15.75
CA ILE A 180 3.16 20.01 16.91
C ILE A 180 2.54 21.31 17.44
#